data_AF-F0ZFP0-F1
#
_entry.id   AF-F0ZFP0-F1
#
_cell.length_a   1.000
_cell.length_b   1.000
_cell.length_c   1.000
_cell.angle_alpha   90.00
_cell.angle_beta   90.00
_cell.angle_gamma   90.00
#
_symmetry.space_group_name_H-M   'P 1'
#
loop_
_entity.id
_entity.type
_entity.pdbx_description
1 polymer ?
#
loop_
_entity_poly.entity_id
_entity_poly.type
_entity_poly.pdbx_seq_one_letter_code
_entity_poly.pdbx_strand_id
1 'polypeptide(L)'
;MFIFSNHYILIIILIILNIKYITCSTATFNNTVIISNCTNEVPCDLSSKSVWNDNIAPSDGDDVIIDFSTVVSQTSDVYLLVNNLNIQLNSFQLNGPQQTENFQINLNIQNSNLTIAGDFNAQYSNITFAETENSCTISINNFVSNQNNLTFNGYTNFVCNTTTLIGTEYVFLRDDSTFTVNSTATIKAPITHLSSGFLNFNGISTIQKSFYSSGSVQFGTQTNISSQAILNTTILVGRLDIDSSLIFLMVDYIQMNSSSIIVVSNKSSVSLLGTINKNNNYSNQILLLDNSSLFLELGFYISDMGSPMYGTIFIDQSLSTTTISSVQQPYLSISSKSNITLLSSTLNTVNITNYQTSLTVEESSVVSSINNFGETNILNDATLIVKNPSTTLNLNVTGNTTLEQGFSAKTIYINSNCLLFSNSSIEIQDFGLLTLYPSGLYVQNNLTLEPNSTLQILNATLNNKLPLIQVNGSVNLNSIILSIVLANNVKVTSEEKILLFSNKNSTIDISSIQLLTFASTDTISYIKYKIDQDNKGNVNLVFFDEIDKKTIIIYCSVIGSVLGLVFFVTIVFVIRKKLSHNQHHYDHGHHYERESLIH
;
A
#
# COMPACT_ATOMS: atom_id res chain seq x y z
N MET A 1 9.16 68.75 65.92
CA MET A 1 10.49 68.23 65.56
C MET A 1 10.30 66.82 65.02
N PHE A 2 9.86 66.72 63.76
CA PHE A 2 9.64 65.42 63.12
C PHE A 2 10.96 65.03 62.46
N ILE A 3 11.60 63.99 62.99
CA ILE A 3 12.72 63.32 62.36
C ILE A 3 12.12 62.60 61.15
N PHE A 4 12.03 63.30 60.02
CA PHE A 4 11.80 62.65 58.74
C PHE A 4 12.99 61.74 58.49
N SER A 5 12.77 60.43 58.66
CA SER A 5 13.78 59.40 58.55
C SER A 5 14.51 59.49 57.22
N ASN A 6 15.83 59.61 57.26
CA ASN A 6 16.75 59.55 56.12
C ASN A 6 16.47 58.37 55.16
N HIS A 7 15.78 57.33 55.62
CA HIS A 7 15.40 56.17 54.79
C HIS A 7 14.35 56.50 53.73
N TYR A 8 13.40 57.41 53.99
CA TYR A 8 12.38 57.79 52.98
C TYR A 8 12.98 58.57 51.82
N ILE A 9 13.93 59.46 52.12
CA ILE A 9 14.66 60.23 51.09
C ILE A 9 15.55 59.29 50.27
N LEU A 10 16.22 58.33 50.91
CA LEU A 10 17.03 57.32 50.20
C LEU A 10 16.17 56.44 49.29
N ILE A 11 14.99 56.00 49.75
CA ILE A 11 14.04 55.21 48.95
C ILE A 11 13.50 56.02 47.77
N ILE A 12 13.14 57.29 47.96
CA ILE A 12 12.68 58.17 46.88
C ILE A 12 13.82 58.43 45.87
N ILE A 13 15.05 58.65 46.32
CA ILE A 13 16.22 58.81 45.44
C ILE A 13 16.50 57.52 44.67
N LEU A 14 16.41 56.35 45.32
CA LEU A 14 16.54 55.05 44.66
C LEU A 14 15.42 54.81 43.64
N ILE A 15 14.18 55.17 43.96
CA ILE A 15 13.04 55.07 43.04
C ILE A 15 13.21 56.05 41.87
N ILE A 16 13.61 57.30 42.09
CA ILE A 16 13.83 58.30 41.03
C ILE A 16 15.03 57.93 40.16
N LEU A 17 16.12 57.43 40.75
CA LEU A 17 17.27 56.90 40.01
C LEU A 17 16.87 55.68 39.18
N ASN A 18 16.04 54.78 39.71
CA ASN A 18 15.49 53.66 38.94
C ASN A 18 14.49 54.12 37.87
N ILE A 19 13.63 55.12 38.12
CA ILE A 19 12.67 55.64 37.13
C ILE A 19 13.41 56.28 35.95
N LYS A 20 14.52 56.98 36.18
CA LYS A 20 15.39 57.48 35.08
C LYS A 20 16.07 56.36 34.29
N TYR A 21 16.21 55.18 34.87
CA TYR A 21 16.66 53.96 34.19
C TYR A 21 15.50 53.16 33.55
N ILE A 22 14.24 53.58 33.75
CA ILE A 22 13.01 52.93 33.23
C ILE A 22 12.33 53.82 32.16
N THR A 23 12.91 54.95 31.76
CA THR A 23 12.37 55.70 30.62
C THR A 23 12.81 55.02 29.33
N CYS A 24 11.99 54.11 28.80
CA CYS A 24 12.05 53.70 27.40
C CYS A 24 11.93 54.96 26.54
N SER A 25 12.98 55.30 25.80
CA SER A 25 12.95 56.43 24.86
C SER A 25 12.64 55.91 23.46
N THR A 26 12.02 56.72 22.62
CA THR A 26 11.73 56.35 21.23
C THR A 26 12.76 56.99 20.32
N ALA A 27 13.58 56.17 19.67
CA ALA A 27 14.50 56.60 18.62
C ALA A 27 13.79 56.56 17.27
N THR A 28 13.61 57.71 16.63
CA THR A 28 12.92 57.84 15.33
C THR A 28 13.91 58.21 14.23
N PHE A 29 13.85 57.49 13.11
CA PHE A 29 14.72 57.75 11.96
C PHE A 29 14.43 59.10 11.29
N ASN A 30 15.48 59.78 10.82
CA ASN A 30 15.35 61.09 10.17
C ASN A 30 15.02 60.96 8.67
N ASN A 31 13.73 60.93 8.38
CA ASN A 31 13.19 60.84 7.02
C ASN A 31 13.32 62.12 6.19
N THR A 32 13.55 63.29 6.77
CA THR A 32 13.48 64.56 5.99
C THR A 32 14.80 64.95 5.34
N VAL A 33 15.92 64.37 5.78
CA VAL A 33 17.27 64.84 5.40
C VAL A 33 18.07 63.81 4.57
N ILE A 34 17.70 62.52 4.56
CA ILE A 34 18.64 61.45 4.17
C ILE A 34 18.12 60.51 3.06
N ILE A 35 16.84 60.61 2.65
CA ILE A 35 16.24 59.63 1.71
C ILE A 35 16.88 59.69 0.30
N SER A 36 17.65 60.73 -0.05
CA SER A 36 18.47 60.77 -1.28
C SER A 36 19.88 60.18 -1.16
N ASN A 37 20.35 59.86 0.05
CA ASN A 37 21.75 59.53 0.32
C ASN A 37 21.97 58.06 0.73
N CYS A 38 20.92 57.35 1.15
CA CYS A 38 21.00 55.95 1.55
C CYS A 38 20.97 55.01 0.31
N THR A 39 22.06 54.97 -0.46
CA THR A 39 22.17 54.12 -1.67
C THR A 39 22.82 52.78 -1.35
N ASN A 40 22.80 51.84 -2.29
CA ASN A 40 23.47 50.54 -2.11
C ASN A 40 24.99 50.69 -1.88
N GLU A 41 25.62 51.67 -2.55
CA GLU A 41 27.06 51.94 -2.39
C GLU A 41 27.38 52.65 -1.07
N VAL A 42 26.44 53.43 -0.54
CA VAL A 42 26.58 54.20 0.70
C VAL A 42 25.32 54.01 1.54
N PRO A 43 25.14 52.84 2.18
CA PRO A 43 23.95 52.58 2.98
C PRO A 43 23.96 53.42 4.27
N CYS A 44 22.78 53.72 4.77
CA CYS A 44 22.64 54.45 6.03
C CYS A 44 22.84 53.52 7.22
N ASP A 45 23.97 53.70 7.90
CA ASP A 45 24.33 52.94 9.10
C ASP A 45 23.50 53.40 10.31
N LEU A 46 22.61 52.51 10.77
CA LEU A 46 21.70 52.72 11.88
C LEU A 46 22.42 52.79 13.24
N SER A 47 23.70 52.42 13.33
CA SER A 47 24.53 52.68 14.52
C SER A 47 25.01 54.13 14.60
N SER A 48 24.99 54.88 13.50
CA SER A 48 25.43 56.28 13.46
C SER A 48 24.37 57.22 14.03
N LYS A 49 24.78 58.14 14.90
CA LYS A 49 23.89 59.18 15.44
C LYS A 49 23.28 60.08 14.36
N SER A 50 23.96 60.29 13.25
CA SER A 50 23.54 61.25 12.22
C SER A 50 22.28 60.85 11.44
N VAL A 51 21.85 59.58 11.53
CA VAL A 51 20.67 59.09 10.80
C VAL A 51 19.36 59.19 11.60
N TRP A 52 19.45 59.56 12.87
CA TRP A 52 18.33 59.63 13.79
C TRP A 52 17.89 61.07 14.03
N ASN A 53 16.62 61.26 14.37
CA ASN A 53 16.13 62.55 14.85
C ASN A 53 16.91 62.97 16.11
N ASP A 54 17.15 64.26 16.25
CA ASP A 54 17.93 64.87 17.33
C ASP A 54 19.39 64.37 17.47
N ASN A 55 19.89 63.63 16.48
CA ASN A 55 21.20 62.95 16.48
C ASN A 55 21.40 62.00 17.67
N ILE A 56 20.33 61.29 18.06
CA ILE A 56 20.37 60.32 19.16
C ILE A 56 20.20 58.91 18.57
N ALA A 57 21.28 58.12 18.56
CA ALA A 57 21.21 56.72 18.18
C ALA A 57 20.51 55.89 19.27
N PRO A 58 19.82 54.78 18.89
CA PRO A 58 19.18 53.87 19.82
C PRO A 58 20.15 53.33 20.89
N SER A 59 19.63 53.15 22.09
CA SER A 59 20.31 52.55 23.24
C SER A 59 19.47 51.43 23.87
N ASP A 60 20.03 50.71 24.84
CA ASP A 60 19.33 49.60 25.49
C ASP A 60 18.01 50.06 26.12
N GLY A 61 16.93 49.33 25.82
CA GLY A 61 15.58 49.57 26.31
C GLY A 61 14.75 50.52 25.42
N ASP A 62 15.31 51.05 24.33
CA ASP A 62 14.60 51.98 23.45
C ASP A 62 13.63 51.28 22.49
N ASP A 63 12.62 52.05 22.05
CA ASP A 63 11.77 51.72 20.91
C ASP A 63 12.35 52.35 19.64
N VAL A 64 12.54 51.56 18.59
CA VAL A 64 13.05 52.04 17.30
C VAL A 64 11.92 52.14 16.28
N ILE A 65 11.74 53.32 15.68
CA ILE A 65 10.74 53.55 14.64
C ILE A 65 11.40 54.13 13.38
N ILE A 66 11.25 53.40 12.28
CA ILE A 66 11.67 53.80 10.94
C ILE A 66 10.43 53.75 10.05
N ASP A 67 9.90 54.91 9.65
CA ASP A 67 8.59 54.99 8.99
C ASP A 67 8.64 55.74 7.66
N PHE A 68 8.58 55.01 6.56
CA PHE A 68 8.50 55.54 5.20
C PHE A 68 7.08 55.46 4.62
N SER A 69 6.06 55.15 5.42
CA SER A 69 4.67 54.97 4.95
C SER A 69 4.09 56.23 4.30
N THR A 70 4.55 57.42 4.72
CA THR A 70 4.11 58.72 4.19
C THR A 70 4.94 59.20 3.00
N VAL A 71 5.90 58.42 2.52
CA VAL A 71 6.78 58.80 1.40
C VAL A 71 6.14 58.37 0.08
N VAL A 72 5.44 59.29 -0.59
CA VAL A 72 4.48 58.96 -1.68
C VAL A 72 5.10 59.00 -3.09
N SER A 73 6.37 59.37 -3.27
CA SER A 73 6.88 59.61 -4.64
C SER A 73 8.41 59.56 -4.75
N GLN A 74 9.00 58.38 -4.65
CA GLN A 74 10.43 58.19 -4.89
C GLN A 74 10.72 57.18 -5.99
N THR A 75 11.85 57.39 -6.68
CA THR A 75 12.31 56.58 -7.82
C THR A 75 13.54 55.74 -7.47
N SER A 76 14.04 55.80 -6.24
CA SER A 76 15.28 55.15 -5.82
C SER A 76 15.08 54.40 -4.50
N ASP A 77 15.53 53.17 -4.46
CA ASP A 77 15.51 52.33 -3.26
C ASP A 77 16.34 52.92 -2.13
N VAL A 78 15.92 52.63 -0.88
CA VAL A 78 16.63 53.02 0.34
C VAL A 78 17.37 51.82 0.92
N TYR A 79 18.64 52.01 1.25
CA TYR A 79 19.49 50.97 1.84
C TYR A 79 19.90 51.34 3.26
N LEU A 80 19.49 50.52 4.22
CA LEU A 80 19.77 50.64 5.65
C LEU A 80 20.72 49.52 6.07
N LEU A 81 21.69 49.85 6.92
CA LEU A 81 22.68 48.90 7.43
C LEU A 81 22.70 48.93 8.96
N VAL A 82 22.63 47.76 9.58
CA VAL A 82 23.00 47.54 10.99
C VAL A 82 24.25 46.67 10.98
N ASN A 83 25.37 47.22 11.44
CA ASN A 83 26.65 46.53 11.43
C ASN A 83 27.32 46.61 12.80
N ASN A 84 27.80 45.47 13.32
CA ASN A 84 28.50 45.40 14.61
C ASN A 84 27.71 45.99 15.78
N LEU A 85 26.38 45.88 15.76
CA LEU A 85 25.52 46.43 16.79
C LEU A 85 25.20 45.37 17.85
N ASN A 86 25.58 45.62 19.10
CA ASN A 86 25.22 44.80 20.25
C ASN A 86 24.30 45.62 21.16
N ILE A 87 22.99 45.33 21.10
CA ILE A 87 21.95 46.16 21.73
C ILE A 87 20.73 45.31 22.12
N GLN A 88 20.08 45.70 23.22
CA GLN A 88 18.80 45.15 23.65
C GLN A 88 17.70 46.22 23.52
N LEU A 89 16.87 46.15 22.48
CA LEU A 89 15.76 47.06 22.25
C LEU A 89 14.47 46.57 22.92
N ASN A 90 13.57 47.50 23.21
CA ASN A 90 12.20 47.17 23.59
C ASN A 90 11.36 46.78 22.36
N SER A 91 11.40 47.55 21.28
CA SER A 91 10.73 47.23 20.01
C SER A 91 11.48 47.79 18.79
N PHE A 92 11.18 47.25 17.61
CA PHE A 92 11.70 47.72 16.33
C PHE A 92 10.60 47.73 15.28
N GLN A 93 10.32 48.89 14.69
CA GLN A 93 9.32 49.06 13.64
C GLN A 93 9.94 49.62 12.37
N LEU A 94 9.71 48.93 11.24
CA LEU A 94 10.09 49.36 9.91
C LEU A 94 8.85 49.36 9.00
N ASN A 95 8.29 50.54 8.73
CA ASN A 95 7.16 50.68 7.81
C ASN A 95 7.66 51.16 6.45
N GLY A 96 7.56 50.31 5.42
CA GLY A 96 7.74 50.72 4.04
C GLY A 96 6.51 51.42 3.45
N PRO A 97 6.65 52.07 2.30
CA PRO A 97 5.52 52.65 1.60
C PRO A 97 4.59 51.54 1.10
N GLN A 98 3.29 51.79 1.20
CA GLN A 98 2.28 50.85 0.71
C GLN A 98 2.41 50.70 -0.82
N GLN A 99 2.89 49.53 -1.26
CA GLN A 99 2.88 49.02 -2.64
C GLN A 99 3.05 50.06 -3.76
N THR A 100 4.27 50.55 -3.96
CA THR A 100 4.69 51.20 -5.21
C THR A 100 5.75 50.34 -5.90
N GLU A 101 5.52 49.90 -7.14
CA GLU A 101 6.42 48.98 -7.89
C GLU A 101 7.87 49.48 -8.05
N ASN A 102 8.12 50.78 -7.84
CA ASN A 102 9.39 51.44 -8.16
C ASN A 102 10.24 51.84 -6.95
N PHE A 103 9.87 51.44 -5.73
CA PHE A 103 10.58 51.83 -4.52
C PHE A 103 10.60 50.71 -3.49
N GLN A 104 11.79 50.31 -3.06
CA GLN A 104 12.01 49.30 -2.04
C GLN A 104 12.89 49.82 -0.91
N ILE A 105 12.67 49.25 0.28
CA ILE A 105 13.52 49.47 1.44
C ILE A 105 14.27 48.19 1.70
N ASN A 106 15.60 48.28 1.72
CA ASN A 106 16.50 47.18 1.96
C ASN A 106 17.18 47.38 3.31
N LEU A 107 16.86 46.54 4.30
CA LEU A 107 17.53 46.50 5.59
C LEU A 107 18.50 45.32 5.63
N ASN A 108 19.79 45.59 5.80
CA ASN A 108 20.80 44.57 6.02
C ASN A 108 21.30 44.62 7.48
N ILE A 109 21.19 43.52 8.21
CA ILE A 109 21.69 43.35 9.57
C ILE A 109 22.82 42.33 9.51
N GLN A 110 24.01 42.72 9.97
CA GLN A 110 25.20 41.89 9.92
C GLN A 110 26.10 42.12 11.13
N ASN A 111 26.82 41.06 11.51
CA ASN A 111 27.78 41.01 12.63
C ASN A 111 27.20 41.57 13.94
N SER A 112 25.92 41.36 14.19
CA SER A 112 25.17 42.03 15.26
C SER A 112 24.60 41.05 16.29
N ASN A 113 24.63 41.45 17.56
CA ASN A 113 23.94 40.76 18.65
C ASN A 113 22.73 41.59 19.05
N LEU A 114 21.60 41.32 18.39
CA LEU A 114 20.39 42.10 18.54
C LEU A 114 19.38 41.33 19.38
N THR A 115 18.99 41.89 20.52
CA THR A 115 17.86 41.39 21.31
C THR A 115 16.70 42.37 21.25
N ILE A 116 15.49 41.91 20.94
CA ILE A 116 14.27 42.73 20.93
C ILE A 116 13.25 42.08 21.86
N ALA A 117 12.98 42.73 22.99
CA ALA A 117 12.13 42.19 24.05
C ALA A 117 10.64 42.13 23.67
N GLY A 118 10.20 43.04 22.80
CA GLY A 118 8.83 43.13 22.28
C GLY A 118 8.74 42.71 20.81
N ASP A 119 8.15 43.57 19.99
CA ASP A 119 7.88 43.28 18.59
C ASP A 119 9.00 43.82 17.68
N PHE A 120 9.45 42.98 16.74
CA PHE A 120 10.05 43.45 15.49
C PHE A 120 8.97 43.38 14.42
N ASN A 121 8.55 44.53 13.91
CA ASN A 121 7.50 44.64 12.89
C ASN A 121 8.05 45.31 11.64
N ALA A 122 8.13 44.56 10.55
CA ALA A 122 8.54 45.09 9.27
C ALA A 122 7.43 44.93 8.22
N GLN A 123 7.16 46.00 7.48
CA GLN A 123 6.13 46.05 6.46
C GLN A 123 6.71 46.55 5.15
N TYR A 124 6.41 45.87 4.05
CA TYR A 124 6.77 46.27 2.68
C TYR A 124 8.26 46.55 2.48
N SER A 125 9.12 45.72 3.06
CA SER A 125 10.58 45.84 2.99
C SER A 125 11.25 44.52 2.60
N ASN A 126 12.49 44.64 2.14
CA ASN A 126 13.44 43.55 1.97
C ASN A 126 14.36 43.53 3.20
N ILE A 127 14.47 42.39 3.87
CA ILE A 127 15.27 42.25 5.08
C ILE A 127 16.28 41.14 4.87
N THR A 128 17.54 41.43 5.16
CA THR A 128 18.63 40.46 5.11
C THR A 128 19.32 40.42 6.46
N PHE A 129 19.43 39.23 7.04
CA PHE A 129 20.33 38.92 8.14
C PHE A 129 21.53 38.17 7.55
N ALA A 130 22.72 38.76 7.60
CA ALA A 130 23.93 38.27 6.94
C ALA A 130 25.11 38.23 7.92
N GLU A 131 24.97 37.44 8.97
CA GLU A 131 26.01 37.26 9.98
C GLU A 131 27.23 36.52 9.39
N THR A 132 28.43 37.08 9.54
CA THR A 132 29.67 36.44 9.06
C THR A 132 30.41 35.66 10.15
N GLU A 133 29.97 35.80 11.41
CA GLU A 133 30.56 35.14 12.57
C GLU A 133 29.54 34.26 13.31
N ASN A 134 29.95 33.07 13.74
CA ASN A 134 29.07 32.10 14.44
C ASN A 134 28.63 32.54 15.85
N SER A 135 29.17 33.65 16.37
CA SER A 135 28.85 34.12 17.72
C SER A 135 27.63 35.04 17.77
N CYS A 136 27.19 35.54 16.61
CA CYS A 136 26.11 36.51 16.51
C CYS A 136 24.74 35.84 16.63
N THR A 137 23.95 36.27 17.60
CA THR A 137 22.59 35.79 17.83
C THR A 137 21.60 36.94 17.72
N ILE A 138 20.56 36.73 16.93
CA ILE A 138 19.42 37.64 16.81
C ILE A 138 18.27 37.01 17.60
N SER A 139 17.87 37.66 18.70
CA SER A 139 16.84 37.16 19.63
C SER A 139 15.65 38.12 19.66
N ILE A 140 14.50 37.71 19.16
CA ILE A 140 13.31 38.57 19.03
C ILE A 140 12.15 37.91 19.73
N ASN A 141 11.43 38.59 20.62
CA ASN A 141 10.24 37.97 21.22
C ASN A 141 9.17 37.70 20.14
N ASN A 142 8.66 38.73 19.47
CA ASN A 142 7.66 38.56 18.40
C ASN A 142 8.14 39.15 17.08
N PHE A 143 8.34 38.29 16.07
CA PHE A 143 8.81 38.69 14.74
C PHE A 143 7.64 38.73 13.75
N VAL A 144 7.25 39.92 13.31
CA VAL A 144 6.20 40.14 12.32
C VAL A 144 6.83 40.74 11.07
N SER A 145 6.70 40.04 9.95
CA SER A 145 7.25 40.49 8.68
C SER A 145 6.22 40.33 7.57
N ASN A 146 5.66 41.45 7.13
CA ASN A 146 4.79 41.56 5.96
C ASN A 146 5.62 42.04 4.77
N GLN A 147 6.46 41.15 4.26
CA GLN A 147 7.66 41.49 3.50
C GLN A 147 7.53 41.33 1.98
N ASN A 148 8.42 42.02 1.29
CA ASN A 148 8.74 41.76 -0.11
C ASN A 148 9.87 40.74 -0.25
N ASN A 149 10.80 40.61 0.70
CA ASN A 149 11.80 39.54 0.70
C ASN A 149 12.41 39.41 2.11
N LEU A 150 12.71 38.20 2.54
CA LEU A 150 13.46 37.95 3.79
C LEU A 150 14.51 36.90 3.57
N THR A 151 15.75 37.23 3.89
CA THR A 151 16.89 36.33 3.74
C THR A 151 17.65 36.20 5.05
N PHE A 152 17.88 34.96 5.47
CA PHE A 152 18.84 34.58 6.51
C PHE A 152 20.03 33.91 5.82
N ASN A 153 21.22 34.46 6.01
CA ASN A 153 22.43 34.07 5.31
C ASN A 153 23.64 33.93 6.26
N GLY A 154 24.73 33.33 5.78
CA GLY A 154 25.94 33.13 6.56
C GLY A 154 25.68 32.28 7.80
N TYR A 155 26.15 32.75 8.96
CA TYR A 155 26.03 32.05 10.24
C TYR A 155 24.90 32.59 11.13
N THR A 156 23.87 33.18 10.52
CA THR A 156 22.78 33.80 11.28
C THR A 156 22.12 32.79 12.24
N ASN A 157 22.17 33.07 13.55
CA ASN A 157 21.41 32.35 14.56
C ASN A 157 20.20 33.17 14.98
N PHE A 158 19.06 32.93 14.34
CA PHE A 158 17.83 33.68 14.60
C PHE A 158 16.90 32.88 15.52
N VAL A 159 16.56 33.46 16.67
CA VAL A 159 15.67 32.87 17.67
C VAL A 159 14.52 33.83 17.92
N CYS A 160 13.29 33.32 17.84
CA CYS A 160 12.12 34.07 18.26
C CYS A 160 11.14 33.26 19.08
N ASN A 161 10.29 33.95 19.86
CA ASN A 161 9.21 33.30 20.57
C ASN A 161 8.01 33.08 19.64
N THR A 162 7.55 34.12 18.95
CA THR A 162 6.49 34.01 17.94
C THR A 162 6.93 34.60 16.60
N THR A 163 6.41 34.06 15.50
CA THR A 163 6.64 34.62 14.16
C THR A 163 5.36 34.70 13.34
N THR A 164 5.20 35.78 12.57
CA THR A 164 4.19 35.92 11.53
C THR A 164 4.86 36.42 10.25
N LEU A 165 4.95 35.53 9.24
CA LEU A 165 5.51 35.87 7.94
C LEU A 165 4.37 35.95 6.92
N ILE A 166 4.21 37.11 6.28
CA ILE A 166 3.19 37.35 5.26
C ILE A 166 3.90 37.94 4.04
N GLY A 167 3.62 37.41 2.86
CA GLY A 167 4.26 37.88 1.63
C GLY A 167 3.95 36.99 0.44
N THR A 168 4.14 37.54 -0.76
CA THR A 168 4.05 36.78 -2.01
C THR A 168 5.41 36.21 -2.43
N GLU A 169 6.48 36.81 -1.94
CA GLU A 169 7.86 36.47 -2.24
C GLU A 169 8.47 35.54 -1.17
N TYR A 170 9.64 35.01 -1.48
CA TYR A 170 10.27 33.94 -0.70
C TYR A 170 10.94 34.44 0.59
N VAL A 171 10.84 33.59 1.62
CA VAL A 171 11.75 33.57 2.77
C VAL A 171 12.90 32.61 2.41
N PHE A 172 14.12 33.12 2.34
CA PHE A 172 15.31 32.32 2.09
C PHE A 172 16.10 32.07 3.37
N LEU A 173 16.48 30.82 3.59
CA LEU A 173 17.49 30.45 4.58
C LEU A 173 18.63 29.76 3.82
N ARG A 174 19.85 30.26 3.93
CA ARG A 174 21.03 29.80 3.16
C ARG A 174 22.25 29.63 4.06
N ASP A 175 23.29 29.02 3.50
CA ASP A 175 24.57 28.77 4.16
C ASP A 175 24.41 27.98 5.46
N ASP A 176 24.83 28.50 6.61
CA ASP A 176 24.76 27.82 7.92
C ASP A 176 23.72 28.46 8.85
N SER A 177 22.79 29.24 8.28
CA SER A 177 21.77 29.94 9.04
C SER A 177 20.78 29.00 9.73
N THR A 178 20.42 29.36 10.96
CA THR A 178 19.42 28.66 11.79
C THR A 178 18.28 29.61 12.13
N PHE A 179 17.06 29.08 12.17
CA PHE A 179 15.87 29.85 12.52
C PHE A 179 15.01 29.03 13.48
N THR A 180 14.83 29.54 14.69
CA THR A 180 14.09 28.86 15.76
C THR A 180 12.90 29.69 16.21
N VAL A 181 11.71 29.07 16.25
CA VAL A 181 10.48 29.64 16.83
C VAL A 181 10.09 28.81 18.05
N ASN A 182 10.05 29.43 19.23
CA ASN A 182 9.81 28.70 20.49
C ASN A 182 8.33 28.44 20.78
N SER A 183 7.44 29.31 20.30
CA SER A 183 5.99 29.22 20.48
C SER A 183 5.30 29.19 19.13
N THR A 184 4.53 30.21 18.76
CA THR A 184 3.61 30.16 17.62
C THR A 184 4.25 30.68 16.34
N ALA A 185 4.11 29.93 15.23
CA ALA A 185 4.52 30.34 13.90
C ALA A 185 3.33 30.40 12.94
N THR A 186 3.11 31.56 12.31
CA THR A 186 2.14 31.71 11.21
C THR A 186 2.88 32.09 9.93
N ILE A 187 2.94 31.16 8.98
CA ILE A 187 3.68 31.30 7.73
C ILE A 187 2.70 31.37 6.56
N LYS A 188 2.54 32.59 6.03
CA LYS A 188 1.73 32.92 4.85
C LYS A 188 2.60 33.46 3.71
N ALA A 189 3.87 33.09 3.68
CA ALA A 189 4.84 33.39 2.62
C ALA A 189 5.57 32.10 2.20
N PRO A 190 5.96 31.93 0.92
CA PRO A 190 6.77 30.79 0.49
C PRO A 190 8.10 30.71 1.26
N ILE A 191 8.52 29.52 1.67
CA ILE A 191 9.82 29.27 2.33
C ILE A 191 10.71 28.42 1.43
N THR A 192 11.97 28.84 1.28
CA THR A 192 13.05 28.07 0.65
C THR A 192 14.22 27.96 1.63
N HIS A 193 14.35 26.79 2.25
CA HIS A 193 15.41 26.47 3.21
C HIS A 193 16.50 25.63 2.53
N LEU A 194 17.61 26.30 2.21
CA LEU A 194 18.81 25.75 1.57
C LEU A 194 20.03 25.72 2.51
N SER A 195 19.87 26.10 3.77
CA SER A 195 20.97 26.09 4.72
C SER A 195 21.27 24.68 5.23
N SER A 196 22.52 24.48 5.66
CA SER A 196 22.96 23.32 6.44
C SER A 196 22.47 23.40 7.90
N GLY A 197 22.08 24.60 8.33
CA GLY A 197 21.50 24.88 9.63
C GLY A 197 20.09 24.31 9.80
N PHE A 198 19.51 24.63 10.94
CA PHE A 198 18.29 23.98 11.44
C PHE A 198 17.12 24.97 11.43
N LEU A 199 16.00 24.54 10.85
CA LEU A 199 14.75 25.27 10.87
C LEU A 199 13.81 24.63 11.89
N ASN A 200 13.61 25.28 13.03
CA ASN A 200 12.93 24.70 14.18
C ASN A 200 11.64 25.45 14.55
N PHE A 201 10.54 24.73 14.57
CA PHE A 201 9.25 25.21 15.04
C PHE A 201 8.82 24.43 16.29
N ASN A 202 9.16 24.91 17.48
CA ASN A 202 8.94 24.17 18.73
C ASN A 202 7.47 24.16 19.19
N GLY A 203 6.69 25.22 18.92
CA GLY A 203 5.28 25.33 19.33
C GLY A 203 4.30 25.02 18.21
N ILE A 204 3.19 25.77 18.16
CA ILE A 204 2.11 25.57 17.19
C ILE A 204 2.44 26.31 15.91
N SER A 205 2.38 25.64 14.76
CA SER A 205 2.75 26.20 13.47
C SER A 205 1.65 26.04 12.43
N THR A 206 1.45 27.06 11.60
CA THR A 206 0.56 27.01 10.45
C THR A 206 1.30 27.49 9.21
N ILE A 207 1.38 26.65 8.18
CA ILE A 207 2.10 26.91 6.94
C ILE A 207 1.11 26.84 5.79
N GLN A 208 0.86 27.97 5.13
CA GLN A 208 -0.20 28.13 4.12
C GLN A 208 0.34 28.41 2.72
N LYS A 209 1.66 28.48 2.55
CA LYS A 209 2.36 28.70 1.28
C LYS A 209 3.46 27.68 1.08
N SER A 210 3.96 27.56 -0.16
CA SER A 210 4.90 26.52 -0.55
C SER A 210 6.11 26.49 0.39
N PHE A 211 6.49 25.29 0.83
CA PHE A 211 7.61 25.09 1.75
C PHE A 211 8.60 24.07 1.19
N TYR A 212 9.75 24.56 0.75
CA TYR A 212 10.86 23.73 0.31
C TYR A 212 11.98 23.74 1.35
N SER A 213 12.49 22.56 1.70
CA SER A 213 13.66 22.40 2.56
C SER A 213 14.58 21.29 2.07
N SER A 214 15.81 21.64 1.70
CA SER A 214 16.90 20.67 1.51
C SER A 214 17.65 20.35 2.80
N GLY A 215 17.51 21.21 3.83
CA GLY A 215 18.09 21.01 5.17
C GLY A 215 17.17 20.26 6.13
N SER A 216 17.50 20.33 7.42
CA SER A 216 16.72 19.69 8.49
C SER A 216 15.66 20.62 9.09
N VAL A 217 14.43 20.12 9.18
CA VAL A 217 13.30 20.83 9.77
C VAL A 217 12.79 20.09 11.00
N GLN A 218 12.50 20.81 12.09
CA GLN A 218 11.84 20.24 13.26
C GLN A 218 10.46 20.85 13.46
N PHE A 219 9.49 19.96 13.71
CA PHE A 219 8.15 20.31 14.15
C PHE A 219 7.91 19.78 15.56
N GLY A 220 7.61 20.71 16.46
CA GLY A 220 7.37 20.47 17.87
C GLY A 220 5.94 19.99 18.12
N THR A 221 5.13 20.81 18.81
CA THR A 221 3.82 20.38 19.35
C THR A 221 2.79 20.03 18.28
N GLN A 222 2.45 20.97 17.39
CA GLN A 222 1.48 20.78 16.32
C GLN A 222 1.84 21.67 15.14
N THR A 223 1.88 21.11 13.95
CA THR A 223 2.07 21.85 12.70
C THR A 223 0.94 21.52 11.75
N ASN A 224 0.24 22.52 11.22
CA ASN A 224 -0.66 22.38 10.09
C ASN A 224 0.03 22.89 8.82
N ILE A 225 0.10 22.05 7.79
CA ILE A 225 0.54 22.41 6.45
C ILE A 225 -0.65 22.27 5.49
N SER A 226 -1.10 23.42 4.99
CA SER A 226 -2.19 23.54 4.00
C SER A 226 -1.66 23.98 2.63
N SER A 227 -0.41 23.65 2.33
CA SER A 227 0.33 24.04 1.12
C SER A 227 1.22 22.90 0.61
N GLN A 228 1.75 23.03 -0.61
CA GLN A 228 2.76 22.09 -1.12
C GLN A 228 4.02 22.19 -0.25
N ALA A 229 4.53 21.04 0.21
CA ALA A 229 5.80 21.00 0.91
C ALA A 229 6.69 19.85 0.42
N ILE A 230 7.98 20.13 0.32
CA ILE A 230 9.02 19.17 -0.04
C ILE A 230 10.11 19.32 1.02
N LEU A 231 10.26 18.31 1.89
CA LEU A 231 11.20 18.34 2.99
C LEU A 231 12.16 17.16 2.87
N ASN A 232 13.45 17.44 3.03
CA ASN A 232 14.48 16.43 2.95
C ASN A 232 14.56 15.60 4.25
N THR A 233 14.95 16.25 5.35
CA THR A 233 15.01 15.66 6.69
C THR A 233 13.99 16.33 7.60
N THR A 234 13.16 15.55 8.29
CA THR A 234 12.19 16.08 9.25
C THR A 234 12.31 15.38 10.60
N ILE A 235 12.33 16.18 11.68
CA ILE A 235 12.19 15.70 13.05
C ILE A 235 10.82 16.11 13.54
N LEU A 236 9.97 15.12 13.79
CA LEU A 236 8.63 15.32 14.32
C LEU A 236 8.62 14.88 15.79
N VAL A 237 8.20 15.80 16.67
CA VAL A 237 8.06 15.56 18.11
C VAL A 237 6.59 15.36 18.50
N GLY A 238 5.68 16.01 17.77
CA GLY A 238 4.24 16.00 18.03
C GLY A 238 3.43 15.69 16.77
N ARG A 239 2.44 16.53 16.49
CA ARG A 239 1.44 16.27 15.44
C ARG A 239 1.73 17.09 14.19
N LEU A 240 1.72 16.45 13.02
CA LEU A 240 1.76 17.10 11.72
C LEU A 240 0.43 16.85 10.99
N ASP A 241 -0.37 17.89 10.81
CA ASP A 241 -1.61 17.87 10.04
C ASP A 241 -1.31 18.32 8.60
N ILE A 242 -1.68 17.50 7.62
CA ILE A 242 -1.54 17.78 6.19
C ILE A 242 -2.95 17.79 5.59
N ASP A 243 -3.38 18.96 5.11
CA ASP A 243 -4.74 19.17 4.61
C ASP A 243 -4.75 19.82 3.22
N SER A 244 -5.95 20.10 2.70
CA SER A 244 -6.17 20.87 1.46
C SER A 244 -5.87 20.19 0.11
N SER A 245 -5.90 18.84 0.04
CA SER A 245 -5.77 18.06 -1.21
C SER A 245 -4.42 18.23 -1.95
N LEU A 246 -3.32 18.33 -1.20
CA LEU A 246 -1.99 18.64 -1.76
C LEU A 246 -1.03 17.46 -1.71
N ILE A 247 0.09 17.59 -2.44
CA ILE A 247 1.22 16.65 -2.41
C ILE A 247 2.24 17.16 -1.38
N PHE A 248 2.44 16.38 -0.34
CA PHE A 248 3.53 16.54 0.63
C PHE A 248 4.59 15.48 0.35
N LEU A 249 5.83 15.89 0.07
CA LEU A 249 6.91 14.99 -0.31
C LEU A 249 8.01 14.97 0.76
N MET A 250 8.33 13.76 1.24
CA MET A 250 9.43 13.49 2.15
C MET A 250 10.51 12.69 1.45
N VAL A 251 11.72 13.24 1.38
CA VAL A 251 12.77 12.71 0.49
C VAL A 251 13.70 11.72 1.20
N ASP A 252 14.30 12.05 2.35
CA ASP A 252 15.39 11.25 2.94
C ASP A 252 14.97 10.45 4.18
N TYR A 253 14.63 11.12 5.28
CA TYR A 253 14.07 10.42 6.45
C TYR A 253 13.24 11.32 7.35
N ILE A 254 12.35 10.68 8.11
CA ILE A 254 11.58 11.29 9.20
C ILE A 254 12.02 10.66 10.50
N GLN A 255 12.46 11.46 11.47
CA GLN A 255 12.60 11.02 12.84
C GLN A 255 11.31 11.34 13.61
N MET A 256 10.68 10.33 14.18
CA MET A 256 9.42 10.42 14.92
C MET A 256 9.59 9.77 16.28
N ASN A 257 9.19 10.46 17.35
CA ASN A 257 9.09 9.80 18.66
C ASN A 257 7.81 8.93 18.75
N SER A 258 7.63 8.21 19.87
CA SER A 258 6.47 7.33 20.06
C SER A 258 5.13 8.05 20.17
N SER A 259 5.13 9.37 20.44
CA SER A 259 3.93 10.22 20.51
C SER A 259 3.65 10.99 19.22
N SER A 260 4.54 10.89 18.23
CA SER A 260 4.42 11.65 16.99
C SER A 260 3.40 11.04 16.05
N ILE A 261 2.63 11.89 15.37
CA ILE A 261 1.62 11.45 14.42
C ILE A 261 1.55 12.40 13.22
N ILE A 262 1.43 11.82 12.03
CA ILE A 262 1.13 12.51 10.78
C ILE A 262 -0.32 12.21 10.45
N VAL A 263 -1.14 13.25 10.33
CA VAL A 263 -2.56 13.14 9.96
C VAL A 263 -2.74 13.72 8.56
N VAL A 264 -3.16 12.87 7.63
CA VAL A 264 -3.45 13.26 6.25
C VAL A 264 -4.95 13.26 6.07
N SER A 265 -5.51 14.41 5.70
CA SER A 265 -6.97 14.61 5.65
C SER A 265 -7.39 15.36 4.38
N ASN A 266 -8.70 15.55 4.19
CA ASN A 266 -9.24 16.34 3.08
C ASN A 266 -8.73 15.87 1.70
N LYS A 267 -8.65 14.56 1.48
CA LYS A 267 -8.14 13.93 0.25
C LYS A 267 -6.70 14.33 -0.10
N SER A 268 -5.91 14.80 0.87
CA SER A 268 -4.48 15.07 0.67
C SER A 268 -3.67 13.81 0.45
N SER A 269 -2.46 14.01 -0.06
CA SER A 269 -1.50 12.95 -0.37
C SER A 269 -0.15 13.21 0.28
N VAL A 270 0.43 12.17 0.84
CA VAL A 270 1.81 12.16 1.35
C VAL A 270 2.61 11.13 0.56
N SER A 271 3.78 11.51 0.09
CA SER A 271 4.75 10.60 -0.53
C SER A 271 6.00 10.49 0.35
N LEU A 272 6.33 9.27 0.74
CA LEU A 272 7.53 8.93 1.49
C LEU A 272 8.50 8.18 0.56
N LEU A 273 9.54 8.88 0.11
CA LEU A 273 10.66 8.27 -0.61
C LEU A 273 11.70 7.71 0.38
N GLY A 274 11.77 8.35 1.55
CA GLY A 274 12.70 8.05 2.63
C GLY A 274 12.22 7.01 3.66
N THR A 275 13.00 6.88 4.73
CA THR A 275 12.71 5.96 5.87
C THR A 275 12.14 6.69 7.10
N ILE A 276 11.51 5.95 8.03
CA ILE A 276 11.03 6.50 9.31
C ILE A 276 11.90 5.95 10.45
N ASN A 277 12.50 6.83 11.26
CA ASN A 277 13.42 6.46 12.34
C ASN A 277 14.60 5.59 11.88
N LYS A 278 15.07 5.80 10.64
CA LYS A 278 16.10 4.97 9.97
C LYS A 278 15.71 3.50 9.85
N ASN A 279 14.43 3.18 10.02
CA ASN A 279 13.84 1.86 9.89
C ASN A 279 12.68 1.92 8.88
N ASN A 280 12.27 0.77 8.35
CA ASN A 280 11.09 0.67 7.48
C ASN A 280 9.86 0.17 8.26
N ASN A 281 9.70 0.60 9.51
CA ASN A 281 8.60 0.18 10.37
C ASN A 281 7.79 1.41 10.77
N TYR A 282 6.47 1.35 10.62
CA TYR A 282 5.60 2.35 11.24
C TYR A 282 4.37 1.70 11.88
N SER A 283 4.06 2.14 13.10
CA SER A 283 2.89 1.74 13.88
C SER A 283 2.20 2.97 14.45
N ASN A 284 0.89 3.14 14.19
CA ASN A 284 0.08 4.29 14.63
C ASN A 284 0.57 5.72 14.27
N GLN A 285 1.65 5.83 13.49
CA GLN A 285 2.31 7.11 13.23
C GLN A 285 1.71 7.88 12.06
N ILE A 286 0.97 7.23 11.16
CA ILE A 286 0.33 7.87 10.01
C ILE A 286 -1.14 7.52 10.00
N LEU A 287 -1.99 8.55 9.99
CA LEU A 287 -3.44 8.44 9.96
C LEU A 287 -3.96 9.00 8.63
N LEU A 288 -4.64 8.16 7.86
CA LEU A 288 -5.31 8.57 6.62
C LEU A 288 -6.80 8.78 6.87
N LEU A 289 -7.30 9.98 6.58
CA LEU A 289 -8.71 10.36 6.73
C LEU A 289 -9.28 10.79 5.37
N ASP A 290 -10.60 10.80 5.24
CA ASP A 290 -11.31 11.39 4.10
C ASP A 290 -10.84 10.94 2.70
N ASN A 291 -10.51 9.67 2.52
CA ASN A 291 -9.92 9.12 1.28
C ASN A 291 -8.54 9.69 0.92
N SER A 292 -7.75 10.10 1.90
CA SER A 292 -6.37 10.51 1.70
C SER A 292 -5.47 9.35 1.26
N SER A 293 -4.32 9.72 0.69
CA SER A 293 -3.38 8.77 0.08
C SER A 293 -2.00 8.83 0.72
N LEU A 294 -1.37 7.67 0.89
CA LEU A 294 0.03 7.52 1.26
C LEU A 294 0.76 6.78 0.14
N PHE A 295 1.84 7.35 -0.37
CA PHE A 295 2.70 6.71 -1.37
C PHE A 295 4.01 6.29 -0.71
N LEU A 296 4.38 5.02 -0.87
CA LEU A 296 5.58 4.40 -0.34
C LEU A 296 6.41 3.86 -1.51
N GLU A 297 7.68 4.25 -1.59
CA GLU A 297 8.60 3.67 -2.60
C GLU A 297 9.21 2.35 -2.13
N LEU A 298 9.47 2.21 -0.84
CA LEU A 298 10.13 1.04 -0.23
C LEU A 298 9.14 0.09 0.44
N GLY A 299 9.58 -1.13 0.74
CA GLY A 299 8.75 -2.11 1.46
C GLY A 299 8.81 -1.84 2.96
N PHE A 300 7.64 -1.67 3.58
CA PHE A 300 7.49 -1.34 5.00
C PHE A 300 6.89 -2.49 5.81
N TYR A 301 7.15 -2.50 7.11
CA TYR A 301 6.37 -3.21 8.11
C TYR A 301 5.33 -2.25 8.72
N ILE A 302 4.06 -2.49 8.41
CA ILE A 302 2.91 -1.69 8.82
C ILE A 302 2.19 -2.44 9.94
N SER A 303 2.07 -1.84 11.11
CA SER A 303 1.46 -2.55 12.26
C SER A 303 0.61 -1.69 13.19
N ASP A 304 -0.20 -2.38 14.01
CA ASP A 304 -0.86 -1.85 15.22
C ASP A 304 -1.68 -0.57 15.02
N MET A 305 -2.43 -0.46 13.92
CA MET A 305 -3.22 0.74 13.64
C MET A 305 -4.53 0.77 14.45
N GLY A 306 -4.54 1.51 15.57
CA GLY A 306 -5.67 1.59 16.49
C GLY A 306 -6.71 2.67 16.17
N SER A 307 -6.33 3.73 15.45
CA SER A 307 -7.25 4.80 15.05
C SER A 307 -7.90 4.49 13.70
N PRO A 308 -9.23 4.67 13.52
CA PRO A 308 -9.88 4.39 12.24
C PRO A 308 -9.28 5.18 11.08
N MET A 309 -8.92 4.47 10.01
CA MET A 309 -8.38 5.02 8.77
C MET A 309 -9.36 4.85 7.62
N TYR A 310 -9.40 5.87 6.77
CA TYR A 310 -10.16 5.90 5.53
C TYR A 310 -9.30 6.50 4.42
N GLY A 311 -8.66 5.65 3.63
CA GLY A 311 -7.67 6.06 2.64
C GLY A 311 -7.06 4.90 1.87
N THR A 312 -6.07 5.22 1.05
CA THR A 312 -5.33 4.22 0.24
C THR A 312 -3.83 4.36 0.46
N ILE A 313 -3.15 3.23 0.68
CA ILE A 313 -1.69 3.15 0.66
C ILE A 313 -1.25 2.59 -0.70
N PHE A 314 -0.42 3.35 -1.41
CA PHE A 314 0.17 3.00 -2.69
C PHE A 314 1.62 2.57 -2.49
N ILE A 315 1.99 1.41 -3.04
CA ILE A 315 3.35 0.85 -2.95
C ILE A 315 3.85 0.61 -4.37
N ASP A 316 4.78 1.43 -4.85
CA ASP A 316 5.05 1.52 -6.29
C ASP A 316 6.16 0.57 -6.79
N GLN A 317 7.32 0.49 -6.12
CA GLN A 317 8.40 -0.43 -6.53
C GLN A 317 9.38 -0.75 -5.37
N SER A 318 8.98 -1.62 -4.45
CA SER A 318 9.90 -2.17 -3.46
C SER A 318 10.48 -3.52 -3.90
N LEU A 319 11.81 -3.64 -3.85
CA LEU A 319 12.52 -4.94 -3.89
C LEU A 319 12.21 -5.79 -2.64
N SER A 320 11.83 -5.14 -1.54
CA SER A 320 11.43 -5.78 -0.29
C SER A 320 9.92 -6.00 -0.23
N THR A 321 9.49 -7.08 0.40
CA THR A 321 8.08 -7.35 0.67
C THR A 321 7.55 -6.37 1.72
N THR A 322 6.36 -5.81 1.51
CA THR A 322 5.66 -5.03 2.55
C THR A 322 4.83 -5.98 3.41
N THR A 323 4.96 -5.89 4.73
CA THR A 323 4.19 -6.70 5.67
C THR A 323 3.16 -5.84 6.38
N ILE A 324 1.91 -6.29 6.41
CA ILE A 324 0.79 -5.64 7.10
C ILE A 324 0.36 -6.58 8.24
N SER A 325 0.56 -6.13 9.47
CA SER A 325 0.40 -6.95 10.68
C SER A 325 -0.54 -6.32 11.68
N SER A 326 -1.55 -7.07 12.14
CA SER A 326 -2.47 -6.61 13.18
C SER A 326 -3.19 -5.28 12.86
N VAL A 327 -3.43 -5.01 11.57
CA VAL A 327 -4.11 -3.78 11.12
C VAL A 327 -5.61 -4.04 11.01
N GLN A 328 -6.42 -3.42 11.86
CA GLN A 328 -7.88 -3.64 11.90
C GLN A 328 -8.65 -2.44 11.29
N GLN A 329 -8.53 -2.27 9.98
CA GLN A 329 -8.94 -1.06 9.26
C GLN A 329 -9.83 -1.38 8.05
N PRO A 330 -11.15 -1.60 8.25
CA PRO A 330 -12.05 -2.07 7.20
C PRO A 330 -12.31 -1.06 6.06
N TYR A 331 -11.84 0.18 6.20
CA TYR A 331 -11.94 1.23 5.18
C TYR A 331 -10.58 1.63 4.59
N LEU A 332 -9.50 0.95 4.97
CA LEU A 332 -8.17 1.15 4.40
C LEU A 332 -7.96 0.24 3.19
N SER A 333 -7.55 0.82 2.08
CA SER A 333 -7.17 0.10 0.87
C SER A 333 -5.66 0.07 0.68
N ILE A 334 -5.16 -1.02 0.09
CA ILE A 334 -3.77 -1.18 -0.33
C ILE A 334 -3.75 -1.35 -1.84
N SER A 335 -2.93 -0.57 -2.54
CA SER A 335 -2.65 -0.74 -3.96
C SER A 335 -1.16 -0.89 -4.16
N SER A 336 -0.71 -2.03 -4.66
CA SER A 336 0.71 -2.39 -4.72
C SER A 336 1.12 -2.85 -6.12
N LYS A 337 2.38 -2.58 -6.46
CA LYS A 337 3.13 -3.18 -7.56
C LYS A 337 4.28 -4.07 -7.06
N SER A 338 4.30 -4.35 -5.75
CA SER A 338 5.25 -5.17 -4.99
C SER A 338 4.56 -6.25 -4.15
N ASN A 339 5.34 -7.20 -3.64
CA ASN A 339 4.83 -8.27 -2.78
C ASN A 339 4.26 -7.72 -1.47
N ILE A 340 3.12 -8.27 -1.05
CA ILE A 340 2.42 -7.95 0.20
C ILE A 340 2.28 -9.21 1.04
N THR A 341 2.57 -9.12 2.34
CA THR A 341 2.26 -10.14 3.34
C THR A 341 1.21 -9.63 4.31
N LEU A 342 0.16 -10.40 4.56
CA LEU A 342 -0.89 -10.11 5.56
C LEU A 342 -0.77 -11.04 6.77
N LEU A 343 -0.70 -10.44 7.96
CA LEU A 343 -0.73 -11.09 9.27
C LEU A 343 -1.89 -10.50 10.08
N SER A 344 -2.87 -11.31 10.46
CA SER A 344 -3.95 -10.94 11.37
C SER A 344 -4.60 -9.58 11.08
N SER A 345 -4.93 -9.29 9.82
CA SER A 345 -5.35 -7.95 9.37
C SER A 345 -6.75 -7.92 8.75
N THR A 346 -7.49 -6.84 9.00
CA THR A 346 -8.77 -6.50 8.35
C THR A 346 -8.58 -5.28 7.46
N LEU A 347 -8.82 -5.42 6.15
CA LEU A 347 -8.67 -4.34 5.15
C LEU A 347 -9.93 -4.19 4.28
N ASN A 348 -10.05 -3.03 3.62
CA ASN A 348 -11.08 -2.83 2.60
C ASN A 348 -10.72 -3.59 1.33
N THR A 349 -9.73 -3.09 0.58
CA THR A 349 -9.34 -3.65 -0.71
C THR A 349 -7.85 -3.89 -0.74
N VAL A 350 -7.43 -5.02 -1.32
CA VAL A 350 -6.03 -5.27 -1.69
C VAL A 350 -5.94 -5.40 -3.21
N ASN A 351 -5.34 -4.41 -3.85
CA ASN A 351 -5.15 -4.34 -5.28
C ASN A 351 -3.67 -4.54 -5.62
N ILE A 352 -3.34 -5.58 -6.38
CA ILE A 352 -1.97 -5.83 -6.86
C ILE A 352 -2.00 -5.78 -8.39
N THR A 353 -1.26 -4.83 -8.95
CA THR A 353 -1.34 -4.50 -10.38
C THR A 353 -0.19 -5.08 -11.22
N ASN A 354 0.79 -5.71 -10.58
CA ASN A 354 1.93 -6.33 -11.26
C ASN A 354 1.76 -7.86 -11.30
N TYR A 355 2.00 -8.46 -12.47
CA TYR A 355 1.84 -9.90 -12.70
C TYR A 355 2.94 -10.74 -12.01
N GLN A 356 4.09 -10.13 -11.67
CA GLN A 356 5.23 -10.82 -11.06
C GLN A 356 5.26 -10.71 -9.53
N THR A 357 4.17 -10.28 -8.91
CA THR A 357 4.10 -10.06 -7.46
C THR A 357 3.07 -10.93 -6.79
N SER A 358 3.19 -11.10 -5.49
CA SER A 358 2.29 -11.94 -4.71
C SER A 358 1.65 -11.22 -3.53
N LEU A 359 0.43 -11.63 -3.22
CA LEU A 359 -0.23 -11.45 -1.94
C LEU A 359 -0.07 -12.75 -1.15
N THR A 360 0.64 -12.71 -0.03
CA THR A 360 0.80 -13.85 0.87
C THR A 360 0.01 -13.61 2.15
N VAL A 361 -0.80 -14.58 2.57
CA VAL A 361 -1.56 -14.56 3.83
C VAL A 361 -0.98 -15.65 4.72
N GLU A 362 -0.36 -15.24 5.83
CA GLU A 362 0.26 -16.19 6.78
C GLU A 362 -0.59 -16.38 8.05
N GLU A 363 -1.50 -15.45 8.35
CA GLU A 363 -2.42 -15.53 9.48
C GLU A 363 -3.83 -15.06 9.11
N SER A 364 -4.81 -15.34 9.99
CA SER A 364 -6.23 -15.05 9.77
C SER A 364 -6.50 -13.60 9.39
N SER A 365 -6.83 -13.34 8.13
CA SER A 365 -7.06 -12.01 7.59
C SER A 365 -8.42 -11.90 6.92
N VAL A 366 -8.99 -10.70 6.97
CA VAL A 366 -10.29 -10.37 6.37
C VAL A 366 -10.08 -9.22 5.40
N VAL A 367 -10.49 -9.40 4.14
CA VAL A 367 -10.45 -8.35 3.13
C VAL A 367 -11.82 -8.22 2.51
N SER A 368 -12.27 -7.00 2.26
CA SER A 368 -13.55 -6.81 1.56
C SER A 368 -13.41 -7.27 0.12
N SER A 369 -12.36 -6.85 -0.60
CA SER A 369 -12.07 -7.38 -1.95
C SER A 369 -10.58 -7.52 -2.25
N ILE A 370 -10.27 -8.45 -3.15
CA ILE A 370 -8.94 -8.65 -3.76
C ILE A 370 -9.06 -8.43 -5.26
N ASN A 371 -8.17 -7.62 -5.81
CA ASN A 371 -7.92 -7.57 -7.25
C ASN A 371 -6.43 -7.75 -7.50
N ASN A 372 -5.99 -8.97 -7.82
CA ASN A 372 -4.58 -9.32 -7.90
C ASN A 372 -4.22 -9.86 -9.29
N PHE A 373 -3.43 -9.13 -10.06
CA PHE A 373 -2.93 -9.61 -11.35
C PHE A 373 -1.77 -10.61 -11.24
N GLY A 374 -1.21 -10.79 -10.05
CA GLY A 374 -0.22 -11.82 -9.74
C GLY A 374 -0.78 -12.99 -8.94
N GLU A 375 -0.03 -13.45 -7.96
CA GLU A 375 -0.36 -14.67 -7.20
C GLU A 375 -0.95 -14.35 -5.83
N THR A 376 -1.98 -15.08 -5.41
CA THR A 376 -2.49 -15.04 -4.03
C THR A 376 -2.17 -16.36 -3.34
N ASN A 377 -1.35 -16.34 -2.30
CA ASN A 377 -0.88 -17.50 -1.55
C ASN A 377 -1.46 -17.50 -0.14
N ILE A 378 -2.21 -18.54 0.22
CA ILE A 378 -2.74 -18.75 1.57
C ILE A 378 -1.95 -19.89 2.22
N LEU A 379 -1.10 -19.54 3.19
CA LEU A 379 -0.19 -20.51 3.82
C LEU A 379 -0.93 -21.45 4.78
N ASN A 380 -0.24 -22.50 5.23
CA ASN A 380 -0.74 -23.43 6.24
C ASN A 380 -1.24 -22.67 7.48
N ASP A 381 -2.35 -23.14 8.06
CA ASP A 381 -2.99 -22.58 9.25
C ASP A 381 -3.52 -21.12 9.12
N ALA A 382 -3.24 -20.45 8.00
CA ALA A 382 -3.83 -19.15 7.69
C ALA A 382 -5.31 -19.30 7.31
N THR A 383 -6.08 -18.23 7.53
CA THR A 383 -7.45 -18.12 7.04
C THR A 383 -7.62 -16.81 6.28
N LEU A 384 -8.23 -16.85 5.11
CA LEU A 384 -8.63 -15.64 4.37
C LEU A 384 -10.14 -15.59 4.21
N ILE A 385 -10.76 -14.49 4.64
CA ILE A 385 -12.18 -14.21 4.38
C ILE A 385 -12.27 -13.04 3.39
N VAL A 386 -12.93 -13.26 2.25
CA VAL A 386 -13.17 -12.26 1.20
C VAL A 386 -14.67 -11.97 1.09
N LYS A 387 -15.08 -10.72 1.32
CA LYS A 387 -16.51 -10.38 1.49
C LYS A 387 -17.26 -9.98 0.21
N ASN A 388 -16.56 -9.36 -0.73
CA ASN A 388 -17.09 -8.78 -1.97
C ASN A 388 -16.45 -9.47 -3.19
N PRO A 389 -17.01 -9.24 -4.41
CA PRO A 389 -16.48 -9.85 -5.60
C PRO A 389 -14.99 -9.56 -5.80
N SER A 390 -14.23 -10.58 -6.14
CA SER A 390 -12.77 -10.52 -6.18
C SER A 390 -12.18 -11.30 -7.34
N THR A 391 -11.01 -10.88 -7.79
CA THR A 391 -10.29 -11.43 -8.93
C THR A 391 -8.83 -11.66 -8.57
N THR A 392 -8.28 -12.80 -8.99
CA THR A 392 -6.84 -13.06 -8.91
C THR A 392 -6.36 -13.80 -10.17
N LEU A 393 -5.11 -13.61 -10.61
CA LEU A 393 -4.58 -14.44 -11.69
C LEU A 393 -4.42 -15.89 -11.22
N ASN A 394 -3.62 -16.09 -10.17
CA ASN A 394 -3.41 -17.39 -9.55
C ASN A 394 -3.84 -17.36 -8.08
N LEU A 395 -4.53 -18.40 -7.60
CA LEU A 395 -4.86 -18.63 -6.20
C LEU A 395 -4.25 -19.94 -5.73
N ASN A 396 -3.30 -19.90 -4.80
CA ASN A 396 -2.69 -21.07 -4.17
C ASN A 396 -3.19 -21.19 -2.72
N VAL A 397 -3.96 -22.24 -2.43
CA VAL A 397 -4.62 -22.45 -1.15
C VAL A 397 -3.97 -23.62 -0.42
N THR A 398 -3.26 -23.34 0.66
CA THR A 398 -2.74 -24.35 1.61
C THR A 398 -3.37 -24.20 3.00
N GLY A 399 -3.82 -22.99 3.37
CA GLY A 399 -4.72 -22.72 4.50
C GLY A 399 -6.19 -22.65 4.10
N ASN A 400 -7.06 -22.13 4.96
CA ASN A 400 -8.50 -22.07 4.70
C ASN A 400 -8.91 -20.75 4.02
N THR A 401 -9.84 -20.81 3.08
CA THR A 401 -10.35 -19.62 2.39
C THR A 401 -11.87 -19.64 2.34
N THR A 402 -12.49 -18.52 2.74
CA THR A 402 -13.94 -18.28 2.67
C THR A 402 -14.21 -17.12 1.71
N LEU A 403 -14.98 -17.37 0.66
CA LEU A 403 -15.41 -16.39 -0.33
C LEU A 403 -16.91 -16.12 -0.16
N GLU A 404 -17.29 -14.95 0.35
CA GLU A 404 -18.71 -14.65 0.60
C GLU A 404 -19.46 -14.23 -0.67
N GLN A 405 -18.74 -13.65 -1.64
CA GLN A 405 -19.27 -13.19 -2.93
C GLN A 405 -18.44 -13.74 -4.10
N GLY A 406 -18.82 -13.37 -5.33
CA GLY A 406 -18.30 -14.00 -6.56
C GLY A 406 -16.78 -13.89 -6.69
N PHE A 407 -16.14 -14.95 -7.18
CA PHE A 407 -14.68 -15.01 -7.32
C PHE A 407 -14.29 -15.52 -8.69
N SER A 408 -13.35 -14.84 -9.35
CA SER A 408 -12.84 -15.25 -10.66
C SER A 408 -11.32 -15.39 -10.62
N ALA A 409 -10.81 -16.48 -11.17
CA ALA A 409 -9.38 -16.69 -11.33
C ALA A 409 -9.01 -17.43 -12.61
N LYS A 410 -7.77 -17.25 -13.08
CA LYS A 410 -7.24 -18.08 -14.17
C LYS A 410 -6.78 -19.43 -13.65
N THR A 411 -6.05 -19.45 -12.52
CA THR A 411 -5.58 -20.68 -11.89
C THR A 411 -6.01 -20.73 -10.43
N ILE A 412 -6.54 -21.88 -9.99
CA ILE A 412 -6.75 -22.18 -8.58
C ILE A 412 -6.06 -23.51 -8.27
N TYR A 413 -5.14 -23.49 -7.31
CA TYR A 413 -4.46 -24.67 -6.79
C TYR A 413 -4.84 -24.87 -5.33
N ILE A 414 -5.48 -25.99 -5.02
CA ILE A 414 -5.90 -26.36 -3.65
C ILE A 414 -5.04 -27.52 -3.19
N ASN A 415 -4.20 -27.27 -2.19
CA ASN A 415 -3.26 -28.25 -1.64
C ASN A 415 -3.94 -29.20 -0.62
N SER A 416 -3.21 -30.16 -0.09
CA SER A 416 -3.78 -31.16 0.83
C SER A 416 -4.20 -30.57 2.18
N ASN A 417 -5.39 -30.98 2.68
CA ASN A 417 -5.97 -30.66 3.99
C ASN A 417 -6.52 -29.22 4.18
N CYS A 418 -6.79 -28.50 3.10
CA CYS A 418 -7.44 -27.19 3.17
C CYS A 418 -8.86 -27.19 2.60
N LEU A 419 -9.65 -26.17 2.97
CA LEU A 419 -10.99 -25.95 2.44
C LEU A 419 -11.03 -24.62 1.70
N LEU A 420 -11.44 -24.65 0.43
CA LEU A 420 -11.97 -23.46 -0.25
C LEU A 420 -13.49 -23.54 -0.18
N PHE A 421 -14.07 -22.65 0.62
CA PHE A 421 -15.51 -22.50 0.77
C PHE A 421 -15.98 -21.21 0.11
N SER A 422 -16.99 -21.31 -0.75
CA SER A 422 -17.61 -20.15 -1.37
C SER A 422 -19.12 -20.14 -1.13
N ASN A 423 -19.64 -19.06 -0.54
CA ASN A 423 -21.08 -18.79 -0.46
C ASN A 423 -21.66 -18.35 -1.82
N SER A 424 -20.79 -17.99 -2.77
CA SER A 424 -21.18 -17.46 -4.08
C SER A 424 -20.51 -18.20 -5.23
N SER A 425 -20.59 -17.63 -6.44
CA SER A 425 -20.07 -18.25 -7.65
C SER A 425 -18.54 -18.22 -7.71
N ILE A 426 -17.96 -19.31 -8.20
CA ILE A 426 -16.55 -19.36 -8.61
C ILE A 426 -16.48 -19.52 -10.12
N GLU A 427 -15.64 -18.73 -10.76
CA GLU A 427 -15.37 -18.78 -12.19
C GLU A 427 -13.88 -19.05 -12.44
N ILE A 428 -13.59 -20.10 -13.21
CA ILE A 428 -12.28 -20.36 -13.79
C ILE A 428 -12.30 -19.87 -15.23
N GLN A 429 -11.46 -18.88 -15.53
CA GLN A 429 -11.41 -18.19 -16.82
C GLN A 429 -10.93 -19.11 -17.97
N ASP A 430 -11.17 -18.68 -19.21
CA ASP A 430 -10.75 -19.40 -20.43
C ASP A 430 -9.29 -19.86 -20.38
N PHE A 431 -9.05 -21.12 -20.78
CA PHE A 431 -7.73 -21.78 -20.67
C PHE A 431 -7.15 -21.79 -19.25
N GLY A 432 -8.01 -21.71 -18.23
CA GLY A 432 -7.63 -21.73 -16.83
C GLY A 432 -7.33 -23.14 -16.31
N LEU A 433 -6.88 -23.22 -15.06
CA LEU A 433 -6.53 -24.48 -14.41
C LEU A 433 -7.10 -24.52 -12.99
N LEU A 434 -7.87 -25.56 -12.67
CA LEU A 434 -8.27 -25.91 -11.30
C LEU A 434 -7.56 -27.20 -10.90
N THR A 435 -6.64 -27.13 -9.94
CA THR A 435 -5.90 -28.28 -9.43
C THR A 435 -6.30 -28.60 -7.99
N LEU A 436 -6.62 -29.87 -7.71
CA LEU A 436 -7.05 -30.36 -6.40
C LEU A 436 -6.12 -31.48 -5.91
N TYR A 437 -5.52 -31.33 -4.73
CA TYR A 437 -4.86 -32.40 -3.95
C TYR A 437 -5.77 -32.79 -2.80
N PRO A 438 -6.15 -34.07 -2.63
CA PRO A 438 -7.48 -34.66 -2.31
C PRO A 438 -8.47 -33.90 -1.37
N SER A 439 -8.46 -32.58 -1.41
CA SER A 439 -9.22 -31.63 -0.62
C SER A 439 -10.52 -31.26 -1.33
N GLY A 440 -11.55 -30.97 -0.55
CA GLY A 440 -12.87 -30.63 -1.06
C GLY A 440 -12.97 -29.14 -1.43
N LEU A 441 -13.36 -28.85 -2.66
CA LEU A 441 -13.91 -27.56 -3.05
C LEU A 441 -15.41 -27.54 -2.72
N TYR A 442 -15.87 -26.58 -1.92
CA TYR A 442 -17.30 -26.41 -1.62
C TYR A 442 -17.81 -25.06 -2.16
N VAL A 443 -18.82 -25.12 -3.03
CA VAL A 443 -19.44 -23.94 -3.65
C VAL A 443 -20.94 -23.98 -3.40
N GLN A 444 -21.48 -22.99 -2.68
CA GLN A 444 -22.90 -22.92 -2.38
C GLN A 444 -23.73 -22.49 -3.59
N ASN A 445 -23.21 -21.60 -4.44
CA ASN A 445 -23.87 -21.19 -5.67
C ASN A 445 -23.24 -21.88 -6.88
N ASN A 446 -22.79 -21.12 -7.88
CA ASN A 446 -22.44 -21.65 -9.19
C ASN A 446 -20.95 -21.89 -9.35
N LEU A 447 -20.57 -22.94 -10.05
CA LEU A 447 -19.19 -23.17 -10.49
C LEU A 447 -19.16 -23.11 -12.02
N THR A 448 -18.38 -22.20 -12.58
CA THR A 448 -18.15 -22.10 -14.02
C THR A 448 -16.69 -22.43 -14.32
N LEU A 449 -16.48 -23.38 -15.23
CA LEU A 449 -15.21 -23.57 -15.90
C LEU A 449 -15.40 -23.19 -17.37
N GLU A 450 -14.78 -22.10 -17.78
CA GLU A 450 -14.87 -21.57 -19.14
C GLU A 450 -14.14 -22.47 -20.17
N PRO A 451 -14.41 -22.33 -21.49
CA PRO A 451 -13.79 -23.09 -22.56
C PRO A 451 -12.30 -23.42 -22.39
N ASN A 452 -11.97 -24.69 -22.65
CA ASN A 452 -10.60 -25.23 -22.64
C ASN A 452 -9.89 -25.14 -21.27
N SER A 453 -10.61 -24.84 -20.20
CA SER A 453 -10.08 -24.94 -18.85
C SER A 453 -9.71 -26.38 -18.50
N THR A 454 -8.68 -26.56 -17.68
CA THR A 454 -8.25 -27.87 -17.19
C THR A 454 -8.67 -28.07 -15.74
N LEU A 455 -9.34 -29.17 -15.44
CA LEU A 455 -9.52 -29.69 -14.09
C LEU A 455 -8.48 -30.80 -13.86
N GLN A 456 -7.57 -30.59 -12.93
CA GLN A 456 -6.54 -31.55 -12.56
C GLN A 456 -6.78 -32.06 -11.14
N ILE A 457 -6.87 -33.36 -10.96
CA ILE A 457 -6.98 -34.00 -9.65
C ILE A 457 -5.72 -34.80 -9.41
N LEU A 458 -5.01 -34.47 -8.35
CA LEU A 458 -3.75 -35.09 -7.96
C LEU A 458 -3.99 -35.95 -6.72
N ASN A 459 -3.33 -37.12 -6.68
CA ASN A 459 -3.44 -38.06 -5.56
C ASN A 459 -4.88 -38.51 -5.26
N ALA A 460 -5.67 -38.75 -6.32
CA ALA A 460 -7.06 -39.19 -6.20
C ALA A 460 -7.15 -40.58 -5.55
N THR A 461 -8.13 -40.76 -4.66
CA THR A 461 -8.44 -42.04 -4.02
C THR A 461 -9.67 -42.69 -4.66
N LEU A 462 -9.63 -44.02 -4.78
CA LEU A 462 -10.75 -44.80 -5.30
C LEU A 462 -11.83 -44.97 -4.22
N ASN A 463 -13.07 -45.06 -4.68
CA ASN A 463 -14.27 -45.28 -3.87
C ASN A 463 -14.45 -44.27 -2.73
N ASN A 464 -13.99 -43.03 -2.95
CA ASN A 464 -14.17 -41.96 -1.98
C ASN A 464 -15.68 -41.69 -1.78
N LYS A 465 -16.09 -41.54 -0.52
CA LYS A 465 -17.48 -41.24 -0.15
C LYS A 465 -17.81 -39.75 -0.26
N LEU A 466 -16.78 -38.90 -0.21
CA LEU A 466 -16.92 -37.46 -0.33
C LEU A 466 -16.58 -37.01 -1.75
N PRO A 467 -17.37 -36.08 -2.31
CA PRO A 467 -17.04 -35.49 -3.60
C PRO A 467 -15.81 -34.62 -3.48
N LEU A 468 -14.97 -34.63 -4.52
CA LEU A 468 -13.85 -33.69 -4.63
C LEU A 468 -14.34 -32.25 -4.83
N ILE A 469 -15.45 -32.09 -5.54
CA ILE A 469 -16.13 -30.80 -5.74
C ILE A 469 -17.60 -30.94 -5.34
N GLN A 470 -18.01 -30.21 -4.32
CA GLN A 470 -19.41 -30.11 -3.92
C GLN A 470 -19.99 -28.76 -4.36
N VAL A 471 -21.07 -28.80 -5.15
CA VAL A 471 -21.75 -27.59 -5.63
C VAL A 471 -23.24 -27.68 -5.33
N ASN A 472 -23.78 -26.67 -4.66
CA ASN A 472 -25.23 -26.60 -4.39
C ASN A 472 -26.01 -25.80 -5.45
N GLY A 473 -25.35 -24.95 -6.26
CA GLY A 473 -25.97 -24.25 -7.40
C GLY A 473 -25.74 -24.97 -8.73
N SER A 474 -25.66 -24.22 -9.83
CA SER A 474 -25.42 -24.78 -11.17
C SER A 474 -23.92 -25.00 -11.42
N VAL A 475 -23.57 -26.10 -12.08
CA VAL A 475 -22.20 -26.33 -12.59
C VAL A 475 -22.23 -26.15 -14.09
N ASN A 476 -21.46 -25.18 -14.60
CA ASN A 476 -21.29 -24.95 -16.02
C ASN A 476 -19.89 -25.40 -16.45
N LEU A 477 -19.82 -26.46 -17.26
CA LEU A 477 -18.58 -27.01 -17.80
C LEU A 477 -18.58 -26.78 -19.31
N ASN A 478 -17.92 -25.72 -19.77
CA ASN A 478 -17.83 -25.44 -21.20
C ASN A 478 -16.58 -26.13 -21.76
N SER A 479 -16.71 -27.33 -22.35
CA SER A 479 -15.61 -28.06 -23.02
C SER A 479 -14.29 -28.09 -22.21
N ILE A 480 -14.30 -28.73 -21.04
CA ILE A 480 -13.15 -28.79 -20.14
C ILE A 480 -12.27 -30.00 -20.38
N ILE A 481 -10.99 -29.88 -20.03
CA ILE A 481 -10.03 -30.97 -20.00
C ILE A 481 -9.94 -31.53 -18.59
N LEU A 482 -10.08 -32.84 -18.42
CA LEU A 482 -9.89 -33.53 -17.14
C LEU A 482 -8.56 -34.29 -17.13
N SER A 483 -7.78 -34.12 -16.07
CA SER A 483 -6.54 -34.87 -15.80
C SER A 483 -6.58 -35.45 -14.40
N ILE A 484 -6.30 -36.75 -14.28
CA ILE A 484 -6.36 -37.46 -12.99
C ILE A 484 -5.07 -38.23 -12.77
N VAL A 485 -4.46 -37.99 -11.61
CA VAL A 485 -3.31 -38.75 -11.11
C VAL A 485 -3.76 -39.47 -9.84
N LEU A 486 -3.67 -40.80 -9.86
CA LEU A 486 -4.02 -41.62 -8.70
C LEU A 486 -2.97 -41.50 -7.60
N ALA A 487 -3.37 -41.81 -6.37
CA ALA A 487 -2.41 -42.00 -5.29
C ALA A 487 -1.42 -43.13 -5.61
N ASN A 488 -0.18 -42.99 -5.13
CA ASN A 488 0.89 -43.97 -5.38
C ASN A 488 0.48 -45.38 -4.92
N ASN A 489 0.83 -46.40 -5.72
CA ASN A 489 0.56 -47.82 -5.46
C ASN A 489 -0.93 -48.21 -5.43
N VAL A 490 -1.81 -47.41 -6.03
CA VAL A 490 -3.23 -47.77 -6.18
C VAL A 490 -3.43 -48.64 -7.43
N LYS A 491 -3.82 -49.90 -7.21
CA LYS A 491 -4.26 -50.81 -8.27
C LYS A 491 -5.75 -50.62 -8.52
N VAL A 492 -6.12 -50.14 -9.70
CA VAL A 492 -7.52 -50.01 -10.12
C VAL A 492 -8.09 -51.40 -10.46
N THR A 493 -9.36 -51.61 -10.11
CA THR A 493 -10.18 -52.78 -10.44
C THR A 493 -11.51 -52.33 -11.05
N SER A 494 -12.20 -53.23 -11.75
CA SER A 494 -13.51 -52.92 -12.34
C SER A 494 -14.52 -52.50 -11.28
N GLU A 495 -15.41 -51.58 -11.66
CA GLU A 495 -16.48 -50.97 -10.86
C GLU A 495 -16.02 -49.96 -9.81
N GLU A 496 -14.72 -49.75 -9.63
CA GLU A 496 -14.22 -48.69 -8.77
C GLU A 496 -14.51 -47.30 -9.36
N LYS A 497 -14.70 -46.32 -8.47
CA LYS A 497 -15.17 -44.99 -8.86
C LYS A 497 -14.39 -43.89 -8.17
N ILE A 498 -14.27 -42.75 -8.83
CA ILE A 498 -13.88 -41.48 -8.20
C ILE A 498 -15.08 -40.55 -8.27
N LEU A 499 -15.56 -40.10 -7.12
CA LEU A 499 -16.66 -39.15 -7.01
C LEU A 499 -16.13 -37.73 -7.28
N LEU A 500 -16.32 -37.24 -8.51
CA LEU A 500 -15.77 -35.96 -8.97
C LEU A 500 -16.62 -34.80 -8.46
N PHE A 501 -17.91 -34.79 -8.80
CA PHE A 501 -18.84 -33.72 -8.47
C PHE A 501 -20.04 -34.27 -7.71
N SER A 502 -20.52 -33.52 -6.72
CA SER A 502 -21.87 -33.67 -6.19
C SER A 502 -22.65 -32.40 -6.46
N ASN A 503 -23.72 -32.51 -7.25
CA ASN A 503 -24.66 -31.43 -7.50
C ASN A 503 -26.09 -31.94 -7.32
N LYS A 504 -26.77 -31.46 -6.29
CA LYS A 504 -28.14 -31.88 -5.98
C LYS A 504 -29.21 -31.18 -6.82
N ASN A 505 -28.86 -30.05 -7.44
CA ASN A 505 -29.82 -29.08 -7.96
C ASN A 505 -29.73 -28.89 -9.49
N SER A 506 -28.77 -29.49 -10.19
CA SER A 506 -28.72 -29.44 -11.66
C SER A 506 -28.06 -30.67 -12.30
N THR A 507 -28.46 -30.96 -13.54
CA THR A 507 -27.78 -31.92 -14.42
C THR A 507 -26.51 -31.29 -14.98
N ILE A 508 -25.36 -31.93 -14.76
CA ILE A 508 -24.08 -31.50 -15.33
C ILE A 508 -23.99 -32.10 -16.74
N ASP A 509 -23.75 -31.27 -17.76
CA ASP A 509 -23.48 -31.78 -19.10
C ASP A 509 -22.10 -32.46 -19.10
N ILE A 510 -22.09 -33.79 -19.02
CA ILE A 510 -20.87 -34.60 -19.00
C ILE A 510 -20.23 -34.73 -20.39
N SER A 511 -20.95 -34.40 -21.46
CA SER A 511 -20.43 -34.50 -22.84
C SER A 511 -19.33 -33.48 -23.12
N SER A 512 -19.26 -32.43 -22.31
CA SER A 512 -18.27 -31.37 -22.38
C SER A 512 -16.96 -31.67 -21.64
N ILE A 513 -16.77 -32.89 -21.10
CA ILE A 513 -15.56 -33.26 -20.37
C ILE A 513 -14.68 -34.19 -21.22
N GLN A 514 -13.49 -33.74 -21.58
CA GLN A 514 -12.48 -34.54 -22.29
C GLN A 514 -11.40 -35.02 -21.31
N LEU A 515 -11.26 -36.34 -21.09
CA LEU A 515 -10.14 -36.87 -20.30
C LEU A 515 -8.86 -36.92 -21.16
N LEU A 516 -7.82 -36.20 -20.75
CA LEU A 516 -6.56 -36.11 -21.50
C LEU A 516 -5.49 -37.09 -20.99
N THR A 517 -5.38 -37.23 -19.67
CA THR A 517 -4.31 -38.02 -19.04
C THR A 517 -4.79 -38.73 -17.78
N PHE A 518 -4.45 -40.00 -17.69
CA PHE A 518 -4.56 -40.83 -16.50
C PHE A 518 -3.17 -41.45 -16.23
N ALA A 519 -2.56 -41.08 -15.11
CA ALA A 519 -1.25 -41.61 -14.71
C ALA A 519 -1.40 -42.48 -13.46
N SER A 520 -1.06 -43.76 -13.59
CA SER A 520 -0.84 -44.71 -12.49
C SER A 520 0.61 -45.19 -12.53
N THR A 521 1.19 -45.44 -11.35
CA THR A 521 2.58 -45.92 -11.23
C THR A 521 2.76 -47.34 -11.75
N ASP A 522 1.68 -48.12 -11.89
CA ASP A 522 1.65 -49.44 -12.51
C ASP A 522 0.96 -49.38 -13.87
N THR A 523 1.47 -50.11 -14.87
CA THR A 523 0.94 -50.18 -16.24
C THR A 523 -0.51 -50.70 -16.25
N ILE A 524 -1.47 -49.78 -16.26
CA ILE A 524 -2.90 -50.07 -16.47
C ILE A 524 -3.12 -50.19 -17.99
N SER A 525 -2.85 -51.37 -18.55
CA SER A 525 -3.03 -51.63 -20.00
C SER A 525 -4.40 -52.20 -20.37
N TYR A 526 -5.30 -52.46 -19.40
CA TYR A 526 -6.57 -53.19 -19.65
C TYR A 526 -7.84 -52.57 -19.04
N ILE A 527 -7.74 -51.48 -18.29
CA ILE A 527 -8.89 -50.87 -17.63
C ILE A 527 -9.33 -49.65 -18.43
N LYS A 528 -10.58 -49.66 -18.90
CA LYS A 528 -11.22 -48.52 -19.54
C LYS A 528 -11.94 -47.67 -18.49
N TYR A 529 -12.23 -46.43 -18.86
CA TYR A 529 -12.93 -45.49 -18.01
C TYR A 529 -14.12 -44.87 -18.75
N LYS A 530 -15.11 -44.41 -18.00
CA LYS A 530 -16.18 -43.53 -18.48
C LYS A 530 -16.56 -42.52 -17.40
N ILE A 531 -17.02 -41.35 -17.81
CA ILE A 531 -17.69 -40.40 -16.91
C ILE A 531 -19.17 -40.72 -16.94
N ASP A 532 -19.78 -40.89 -15.76
CA ASP A 532 -21.18 -41.28 -15.61
C ASP A 532 -21.85 -40.45 -14.52
N GLN A 533 -23.14 -40.15 -14.70
CA GLN A 533 -23.94 -39.43 -13.70
C GLN A 533 -24.92 -40.38 -13.03
N ASP A 534 -24.93 -40.42 -11.69
CA ASP A 534 -25.86 -41.25 -10.94
C ASP A 534 -27.26 -40.61 -10.79
N ASN A 535 -28.22 -41.39 -10.29
CA ASN A 535 -29.60 -40.93 -10.06
C ASN A 535 -29.73 -39.82 -9.00
N LYS A 536 -28.66 -39.50 -8.27
CA LYS A 536 -28.60 -38.41 -7.29
C LYS A 536 -27.92 -37.16 -7.86
N GLY A 537 -27.58 -37.15 -9.14
CA GLY A 537 -26.91 -36.06 -9.83
C GLY A 537 -25.39 -36.03 -9.65
N ASN A 538 -24.80 -37.02 -8.97
CA ASN A 538 -23.36 -37.07 -8.77
C ASN A 538 -22.64 -37.53 -10.04
N VAL A 539 -21.53 -36.88 -10.37
CA VAL A 539 -20.68 -37.25 -11.51
C VAL A 539 -19.50 -38.06 -11.03
N ASN A 540 -19.33 -39.24 -11.61
CA ASN A 540 -18.33 -40.22 -11.23
C ASN A 540 -17.44 -40.55 -12.43
N LEU A 541 -16.13 -40.67 -12.19
CA LEU A 541 -15.26 -41.44 -13.09
C LEU A 541 -15.37 -42.91 -12.69
N VAL A 542 -15.86 -43.76 -13.58
CA VAL A 542 -16.07 -45.19 -13.34
C VAL A 542 -15.10 -46.00 -14.18
N PHE A 543 -14.38 -46.91 -13.51
CA PHE A 543 -13.46 -47.86 -14.14
C PHE A 543 -14.18 -49.18 -14.46
N PHE A 544 -13.85 -49.78 -15.60
CA PHE A 544 -14.42 -51.06 -16.00
C PHE A 544 -13.43 -51.92 -16.79
N ASP A 545 -13.57 -53.22 -16.62
CA ASP A 545 -12.87 -54.19 -17.44
C ASP A 545 -13.52 -54.24 -18.82
N GLU A 546 -12.70 -54.14 -19.87
CA GLU A 546 -13.16 -54.54 -21.20
C GLU A 546 -13.23 -56.06 -21.25
N ILE A 547 -14.36 -56.62 -20.83
CA ILE A 547 -14.68 -57.99 -21.21
C ILE A 547 -14.95 -57.94 -22.71
N ASP A 548 -13.94 -58.27 -23.51
CA ASP A 548 -14.08 -58.43 -24.94
C ASP A 548 -15.03 -59.62 -25.19
N LYS A 549 -16.34 -59.31 -25.25
CA LYS A 549 -17.39 -60.30 -25.48
C LYS A 549 -17.12 -61.10 -26.76
N LYS A 550 -16.38 -60.54 -27.73
CA LYS A 550 -15.94 -61.29 -28.92
C LYS A 550 -14.99 -62.42 -28.56
N THR A 551 -14.05 -62.20 -27.65
CA THR A 551 -13.11 -63.25 -27.22
C THR A 551 -13.83 -64.38 -26.49
N ILE A 552 -14.80 -64.09 -25.61
CA ILE A 552 -15.63 -65.14 -24.97
C ILE A 552 -16.48 -65.89 -26.00
N ILE A 553 -17.10 -65.19 -26.95
CA ILE A 553 -17.89 -65.82 -28.02
C ILE A 553 -17.01 -66.69 -28.93
N ILE A 554 -15.79 -66.27 -29.25
CA ILE A 554 -14.82 -67.05 -30.02
C ILE A 554 -14.39 -68.30 -29.22
N TYR A 555 -14.07 -68.17 -27.94
CA TYR A 555 -13.72 -69.32 -27.10
C TYR A 555 -14.89 -70.31 -26.96
N CYS A 556 -16.12 -69.83 -26.73
CA CYS A 556 -17.31 -70.68 -26.68
C CYS A 556 -17.60 -71.33 -28.04
N SER A 557 -17.37 -70.63 -29.16
CA SER A 557 -17.50 -71.16 -30.52
C SER A 557 -16.48 -72.25 -30.81
N VAL A 558 -15.20 -72.04 -30.46
CA VAL A 558 -14.12 -73.00 -30.68
C VAL A 558 -14.32 -74.24 -29.81
N ILE A 559 -14.61 -74.08 -28.52
CA ILE A 559 -14.89 -75.22 -27.62
C ILE A 559 -16.14 -75.97 -28.10
N GLY A 560 -17.21 -75.26 -28.48
CA GLY A 560 -18.44 -75.85 -29.00
C GLY A 560 -18.23 -76.63 -30.30
N SER A 561 -17.41 -76.11 -31.22
CA SER A 561 -17.10 -76.78 -32.49
C SER A 561 -16.14 -77.97 -32.31
N VAL A 562 -15.18 -77.90 -31.39
CA VAL A 562 -14.32 -79.05 -31.04
C VAL A 562 -15.13 -80.16 -30.38
N LEU A 563 -15.99 -79.84 -29.40
CA LEU A 563 -16.86 -80.83 -28.76
C LEU A 563 -17.87 -81.42 -29.74
N GLY A 564 -18.45 -80.61 -30.62
CA GLY A 564 -19.33 -81.07 -31.69
C GLY A 564 -18.64 -82.04 -32.65
N LEU A 565 -17.39 -81.76 -33.02
CA LEU A 565 -16.59 -82.63 -33.89
C LEU A 565 -16.23 -83.95 -33.20
N VAL A 566 -15.85 -83.92 -31.92
CA VAL A 566 -15.60 -85.14 -31.12
C VAL A 566 -16.88 -85.97 -31.00
N PHE A 567 -18.03 -85.35 -30.75
CA PHE A 567 -19.32 -86.04 -30.66
C PHE A 567 -19.70 -86.68 -32.01
N PHE A 568 -19.49 -85.98 -33.12
CA PHE A 568 -19.74 -86.49 -34.46
C PHE A 568 -18.81 -87.67 -34.82
N VAL A 569 -17.51 -87.57 -34.52
CA VAL A 569 -16.55 -88.67 -34.72
C VAL A 569 -16.94 -89.87 -33.86
N THR A 570 -17.40 -89.67 -32.63
CA THR A 570 -17.86 -90.74 -31.74
C THR A 570 -19.11 -91.44 -32.31
N ILE A 571 -20.09 -90.69 -32.83
CA ILE A 571 -21.27 -91.25 -33.50
C ILE A 571 -20.87 -92.05 -34.75
N VAL A 572 -19.99 -91.51 -35.60
CA VAL A 572 -19.50 -92.20 -36.80
C VAL A 572 -18.75 -93.48 -36.44
N PHE A 573 -17.95 -93.46 -35.36
CA PHE A 573 -17.23 -94.63 -34.87
C PHE A 573 -18.21 -95.69 -34.32
N VAL A 574 -19.24 -95.30 -33.57
CA VAL A 574 -20.29 -96.20 -33.07
C VAL A 574 -21.10 -96.82 -34.22
N ILE A 575 -21.48 -96.03 -35.23
CA ILE A 575 -22.21 -96.51 -36.41
C ILE A 575 -21.35 -97.47 -37.24
N ARG A 576 -20.06 -97.15 -37.48
CA ARG A 576 -19.13 -98.05 -38.18
C ARG A 576 -18.86 -99.34 -37.40
N LYS A 577 -18.73 -99.28 -36.07
CA LYS A 577 -18.55 -100.47 -35.22
C LYS A 577 -19.80 -101.36 -35.24
N LYS A 578 -21.00 -100.79 -35.40
CA LYS A 578 -22.26 -101.54 -35.53
C LYS A 578 -22.44 -102.18 -36.92
N LEU A 579 -21.96 -101.53 -37.99
CA LEU A 579 -21.97 -102.06 -39.35
C LEU A 579 -20.89 -103.13 -39.61
N SER A 580 -19.77 -103.09 -38.87
CA SER A 580 -18.70 -104.09 -38.96
C SER A 580 -19.00 -105.40 -38.19
N HIS A 581 -20.08 -105.48 -37.40
CA HIS A 581 -20.40 -106.64 -36.56
C HIS A 581 -21.53 -107.53 -37.11
N ASN A 582 -22.02 -107.29 -38.34
CA ASN A 582 -23.15 -108.02 -38.93
C ASN A 582 -22.84 -108.73 -40.27
N GLN A 583 -21.60 -109.16 -40.51
CA GLN A 583 -21.29 -110.07 -41.61
C GLN A 583 -20.37 -111.20 -41.16
N HIS A 584 -20.97 -112.28 -40.65
CA HIS A 584 -20.44 -113.65 -40.74
C HIS A 584 -21.61 -114.66 -40.55
N HIS A 585 -21.71 -115.62 -41.50
CA HIS A 585 -22.45 -116.91 -41.48
C HIS A 585 -23.98 -116.88 -41.74
N TYR A 586 -24.66 -117.69 -42.58
CA TYR A 586 -24.48 -118.86 -43.51
C TYR A 586 -25.71 -118.79 -44.49
N ASP A 587 -25.67 -118.97 -45.82
CA ASP A 587 -25.41 -120.10 -46.76
C ASP A 587 -26.63 -121.02 -47.12
N HIS A 588 -26.70 -121.35 -48.43
CA HIS A 588 -27.50 -122.36 -49.20
C HIS A 588 -29.04 -122.17 -49.37
N GLY A 589 -29.69 -122.43 -50.52
CA GLY A 589 -29.31 -122.97 -51.83
C GLY A 589 -30.55 -123.43 -52.65
N HIS A 590 -30.52 -123.20 -53.97
CA HIS A 590 -31.17 -123.90 -55.11
C HIS A 590 -32.69 -124.21 -55.19
N HIS A 591 -33.39 -123.82 -56.28
CA HIS A 591 -33.58 -124.56 -57.55
C HIS A 591 -34.73 -123.94 -58.41
N TYR A 592 -34.43 -123.63 -59.69
CA TYR A 592 -35.19 -123.88 -60.96
C TYR A 592 -36.70 -123.49 -61.08
N GLU A 593 -37.30 -123.10 -62.22
CA GLU A 593 -36.95 -122.78 -63.61
C GLU A 593 -38.27 -122.37 -64.35
N ARG A 594 -38.14 -121.81 -65.56
CA ARG A 594 -39.13 -121.58 -66.66
C ARG A 594 -39.83 -120.21 -66.87
N GLU A 595 -39.22 -119.47 -67.80
CA GLU A 595 -39.70 -119.07 -69.16
C GLU A 595 -41.10 -118.43 -69.37
N SER A 596 -41.12 -117.25 -70.03
CA SER A 596 -41.59 -117.09 -71.43
C SER A 596 -41.36 -115.66 -71.99
N LEU A 597 -40.60 -115.53 -73.09
CA LEU A 597 -40.86 -114.83 -74.38
C LEU A 597 -42.14 -113.93 -74.44
N ILE A 598 -42.28 -112.73 -75.06
CA ILE A 598 -41.78 -111.99 -76.25
C ILE A 598 -42.34 -110.54 -76.06
N HIS A 599 -41.64 -109.44 -76.38
CA HIS A 599 -41.47 -108.86 -77.73
C HIS A 599 -40.28 -107.91 -77.82
#